data_AF-A0A6C2CML7-F1
#
_entry.id   AF-A0A6C2CML7-F1
#
_cell.length_a   1.000
_cell.length_b   1.000
_cell.length_c   1.000
_cell.angle_alpha   90.00
_cell.angle_beta   90.00
_cell.angle_gamma   90.00
#
_symmetry.space_group_name_H-M   'P 1'
#
loop_
_entity.id
_entity.type
_entity.pdbx_description
1 polymer ?
#
loop_
_entity_poly.entity_id
_entity_poly.type
_entity_poly.pdbx_seq_one_letter_code
_entity_poly.pdbx_strand_id
1 'polypeptide(L)'
;MARLTGFLLMLVVASSLGVVASQHQARKLYSAVEREQQRSLQLEVEWGQLQLEQSTWAAHARIEKLAREKLAMRPPQSGQIIAIEEERP
;
A
#
# COMPACT_ATOMS: atom_id res chain seq x y z
N MET A 1 57.31 21.93 -9.90
CA MET A 1 56.83 20.82 -9.03
C MET A 1 55.89 21.36 -7.94
N ALA A 2 56.37 22.05 -6.89
CA ALA A 2 55.55 22.47 -5.73
C ALA A 2 54.33 23.38 -6.04
N ARG A 3 54.42 24.22 -7.07
CA ARG A 3 53.31 25.10 -7.50
C ARG A 3 52.14 24.32 -8.12
N LEU A 4 52.45 23.28 -8.89
CA LEU A 4 51.49 22.42 -9.58
C LEU A 4 50.74 21.53 -8.59
N THR A 5 51.46 20.98 -7.60
CA THR A 5 50.86 20.19 -6.51
C THR A 5 49.92 21.02 -5.65
N GLY A 6 50.27 22.27 -5.34
CA GLY A 6 49.38 23.18 -4.60
C GLY A 6 48.09 23.49 -5.36
N PHE A 7 48.18 23.71 -6.67
CA PHE A 7 47.01 23.93 -7.53
C PHE A 7 46.10 22.70 -7.59
N LEU A 8 46.66 21.51 -7.78
CA LEU A 8 45.92 20.25 -7.79
C LEU A 8 45.22 19.99 -6.45
N LEU A 9 45.88 20.29 -5.32
CA LEU A 9 45.28 20.18 -3.99
C LEU A 9 44.06 21.08 -3.83
N MET A 10 44.17 22.34 -4.26
CA MET A 10 43.05 23.28 -4.21
C MET A 10 41.87 22.81 -5.06
N LEU A 11 42.16 22.23 -6.24
CA LEU A 11 41.16 21.70 -7.16
C LEU A 11 40.41 20.48 -6.57
N VAL A 12 41.15 19.59 -5.90
CA VAL A 12 40.56 18.44 -5.19
C VAL A 12 39.69 18.89 -4.02
N VAL A 13 40.15 19.87 -3.23
CA VAL A 13 39.37 20.42 -2.10
C VAL A 13 38.09 21.09 -2.61
N ALA A 14 38.18 21.89 -3.67
CA ALA A 14 37.00 22.50 -4.29
C ALA A 14 36.01 21.44 -4.80
N SER A 15 36.52 20.38 -5.44
CA SER A 15 35.69 19.27 -5.91
C SER A 15 35.01 18.52 -4.76
N SER A 16 35.71 18.26 -3.66
CA SER A 16 35.14 17.52 -2.53
C SER A 16 34.04 18.33 -1.82
N LEU A 17 34.27 19.63 -1.62
CA LEU A 17 33.26 20.57 -1.11
C LEU A 17 32.03 20.62 -2.04
N GLY A 18 32.24 20.69 -3.35
CA GLY A 18 31.16 20.68 -4.34
C GLY A 18 30.32 19.40 -4.29
N VAL A 19 30.95 18.23 -4.20
CA VAL A 19 30.25 16.94 -4.08
C VAL A 19 29.45 16.86 -2.78
N VAL A 20 30.02 17.27 -1.65
CA VAL A 20 29.31 17.27 -0.36
C VAL A 20 28.09 18.20 -0.39
N ALA A 21 28.23 19.40 -0.97
CA ALA A 21 27.13 20.33 -1.13
C ALA A 21 26.03 19.76 -2.04
N SER A 22 26.40 19.15 -3.17
CA SER A 22 25.45 18.49 -4.08
C SER A 22 24.72 17.33 -3.40
N GLN A 23 25.42 16.52 -2.60
CA GLN A 23 24.83 15.41 -1.86
C GLN A 23 23.87 15.90 -0.77
N HIS A 24 24.18 17.01 -0.10
CA HIS A 24 23.29 17.59 0.89
C HIS A 24 22.00 18.11 0.25
N GLN A 25 22.11 18.77 -0.91
CA GLN A 25 20.96 19.25 -1.66
C GLN A 25 20.09 18.10 -2.20
N ALA A 26 20.73 17.03 -2.70
CA ALA A 26 20.05 15.84 -3.19
C ALA A 26 19.24 15.16 -2.07
N ARG A 27 19.82 14.99 -0.88
CA ARG A 27 19.11 14.43 0.29
C ARG A 27 17.90 15.26 0.69
N LYS A 28 18.00 16.59 0.61
CA LYS A 28 16.89 17.48 0.96
C LYS A 28 15.73 17.35 -0.02
N LEU A 29 16.03 17.28 -1.33
CA LEU A 29 15.02 17.09 -2.37
C LEU A 29 14.33 15.71 -2.25
N TYR A 30 15.12 14.66 -2.01
CA TYR A 30 14.60 13.31 -1.79
C TYR A 30 13.66 13.22 -0.59
N SER A 31 13.99 13.91 0.52
CA SER A 31 13.16 13.89 1.72
C SER A 31 11.76 14.47 1.54
N ALA A 32 11.57 15.38 0.57
CA ALA A 32 10.26 15.95 0.27
C ALA A 32 9.40 14.96 -0.53
N VAL A 33 10.00 14.30 -1.52
CA VAL A 33 9.33 13.29 -2.34
C VAL A 33 8.93 12.09 -1.49
N GLU A 34 9.78 11.68 -0.56
CA GLU A 34 9.54 10.52 0.30
C GLU A 34 8.35 10.72 1.25
N ARG A 35 8.08 11.95 1.71
CA ARG A 35 6.90 12.24 2.56
C ARG A 35 5.58 12.06 1.83
N GLU A 36 5.49 12.52 0.58
CA GLU A 36 4.26 12.35 -0.20
C GLU A 36 4.06 10.90 -0.62
N GLN A 37 5.15 10.17 -0.93
CA GLN A 37 5.06 8.72 -1.15
C GLN A 37 4.56 7.98 0.09
N GLN A 38 5.04 8.33 1.28
CA GLN A 38 4.56 7.71 2.52
C GLN A 38 3.07 7.96 2.76
N ARG A 39 2.56 9.16 2.46
CA ARG A 39 1.12 9.44 2.53
C ARG A 39 0.32 8.61 1.55
N SER A 40 0.80 8.49 0.30
CA SER A 40 0.15 7.65 -0.71
C SER A 40 0.05 6.19 -0.27
N LEU A 41 1.14 5.65 0.30
CA LEU A 41 1.16 4.28 0.80
C LEU A 41 0.17 4.07 1.96
N GLN A 42 0.04 5.04 2.87
CA GLN A 42 -0.94 4.96 3.97
C GLN A 42 -2.38 4.92 3.45
N LEU A 43 -2.71 5.79 2.48
CA LEU A 43 -4.04 5.82 1.87
C LEU A 43 -4.37 4.54 1.12
N GLU A 44 -3.39 3.93 0.44
CA GLU A 44 -3.57 2.67 -0.27
C GLU A 44 -3.84 1.51 0.69
N VAL A 45 -3.17 1.47 1.84
CA VAL A 45 -3.44 0.50 2.91
C VAL A 45 -4.84 0.68 3.49
N GLU A 46 -5.23 1.91 3.81
CA GLU A 46 -6.56 2.22 4.33
C GLU A 46 -7.66 1.84 3.32
N TRP A 47 -7.45 2.15 2.04
CA TRP A 47 -8.34 1.73 0.97
C TRP A 47 -8.47 0.20 0.89
N GLY A 48 -7.34 -0.53 0.98
CA GLY A 48 -7.34 -1.99 1.02
C GLY A 48 -8.15 -2.55 2.20
N GLN A 49 -8.01 -1.95 3.39
CA GLN A 49 -8.79 -2.34 4.57
C GLN A 49 -10.29 -2.07 4.37
N LEU A 50 -10.67 -0.88 3.90
CA LEU A 50 -12.06 -0.54 3.60
C LEU A 50 -12.67 -1.45 2.54
N GLN A 51 -11.88 -1.89 1.56
CA GLN A 51 -12.34 -2.80 0.51
C GLN A 51 -12.54 -4.22 1.03
N LEU A 52 -11.71 -4.68 1.98
CA LEU A 52 -11.91 -5.94 2.69
C LEU A 52 -13.17 -5.88 3.58
N GLU A 53 -13.36 -4.78 4.31
CA GLU A 53 -14.58 -4.54 5.09
C GLU A 53 -15.83 -4.55 4.19
N GLN A 54 -15.79 -3.84 3.06
CA GLN A 54 -16.90 -3.83 2.09
C GLN A 54 -17.15 -5.21 1.47
N SER A 55 -16.11 -5.96 1.12
CA SER A 55 -16.28 -7.29 0.52
C SER A 55 -16.98 -8.28 1.48
N THR A 56 -16.78 -8.11 2.79
CA THR A 56 -17.41 -8.93 3.82
C THR A 56 -18.87 -8.53 4.07
N TRP A 57 -19.21 -7.24 3.96
CA TRP A 57 -20.53 -6.71 4.34
C TRP A 57 -21.48 -6.41 3.16
N ALA A 58 -20.97 -6.00 2.00
CA ALA A 58 -21.79 -5.42 0.93
C ALA A 58 -22.71 -6.44 0.24
N ALA A 59 -22.26 -7.69 0.08
CA ALA A 59 -23.06 -8.75 -0.52
C ALA A 59 -23.77 -9.60 0.54
N HIS A 60 -23.04 -10.18 1.50
CA HIS A 60 -23.63 -11.11 2.46
C HIS A 60 -24.58 -10.46 3.46
N ALA A 61 -24.18 -9.40 4.17
CA ALA A 61 -25.03 -8.82 5.22
C ALA A 61 -26.35 -8.26 4.66
N ARG A 62 -26.31 -7.64 3.48
CA ARG A 62 -27.50 -7.07 2.83
C ARG A 62 -28.43 -8.16 2.28
N ILE A 63 -27.89 -9.22 1.68
CA ILE A 63 -28.69 -10.37 1.20
C ILE A 63 -29.30 -11.13 2.38
N GLU A 64 -28.53 -11.38 3.43
CA GLU A 64 -28.97 -12.12 4.61
C GLU A 64 -30.06 -11.37 5.39
N LYS A 65 -29.94 -10.04 5.50
CA LYS A 65 -31.01 -9.19 6.06
C LYS A 65 -32.28 -9.28 5.21
N LEU A 66 -32.17 -9.16 3.90
CA LEU A 66 -33.33 -9.26 3.00
C LEU A 66 -33.96 -10.66 3.03
N ALA A 67 -33.15 -11.72 3.11
CA ALA A 67 -33.60 -13.10 3.23
C ALA A 67 -34.34 -13.36 4.55
N ARG A 68 -33.84 -12.83 5.67
CA ARG A 68 -34.53 -12.92 6.96
C ARG A 68 -35.81 -12.08 7.01
N GLU A 69 -35.76 -10.82 6.57
CA GLU A 69 -36.86 -9.86 6.77
C GLU A 69 -37.96 -10.01 5.72
N LYS A 70 -37.62 -10.21 4.45
CA LYS A 70 -38.63 -10.34 3.37
C LYS A 70 -39.03 -11.77 3.07
N LEU A 71 -38.12 -12.72 3.23
CA LEU A 71 -38.35 -14.12 2.87
C LEU A 71 -38.52 -15.03 4.10
N ALA A 72 -38.45 -14.48 5.32
CA ALA A 72 -38.51 -15.23 6.58
C ALA A 72 -37.55 -16.43 6.64
N MET A 73 -36.45 -16.38 5.87
CA MET A 73 -35.49 -17.47 5.80
C MET A 73 -34.72 -17.58 7.11
N ARG A 74 -34.57 -18.82 7.58
CA ARG A 74 -33.75 -19.17 8.75
C ARG A 74 -32.61 -20.09 8.29
N PRO A 75 -31.43 -20.02 8.92
CA PRO A 75 -30.36 -20.95 8.62
C PRO A 75 -30.84 -22.40 8.86
N PRO A 76 -30.57 -23.33 7.92
CA PRO A 76 -31.00 -24.71 8.07
C PRO A 76 -30.28 -25.37 9.25
N GLN A 77 -31.01 -26.16 10.03
CA GLN A 77 -30.44 -26.98 11.09
C GLN A 77 -29.66 -28.16 10.48
N SER A 78 -28.65 -28.71 11.16
CA SER A 78 -27.76 -29.76 10.62
C SER A 78 -28.48 -31.01 10.08
N GLY A 79 -29.75 -31.25 10.45
CA GLY A 79 -30.57 -32.34 9.92
C GLY A 79 -31.41 -32.01 8.66
N GLN A 80 -31.32 -30.78 8.13
CA GLN A 80 -32.09 -30.32 6.96
C GLN A 80 -31.24 -30.14 5.69
N ILE A 81 -29.95 -30.51 5.76
CA ILE A 81 -29.02 -30.42 4.64
C ILE A 81 -29.07 -31.74 3.88
N ILE A 82 -29.61 -31.71 2.66
CA ILE A 82 -29.66 -32.88 1.77
C ILE A 82 -28.62 -32.64 0.68
N ALA A 83 -27.56 -33.45 0.67
CA ALA A 83 -26.60 -33.46 -0.43
C ALA A 83 -27.27 -34.17 -1.61
N ILE A 84 -27.55 -33.43 -2.67
CA ILE A 84 -28.08 -34.00 -3.91
C ILE A 84 -26.85 -34.42 -4.72
N GLU A 85 -26.58 -35.71 -4.79
CA GLU A 85 -25.60 -36.26 -5.74
C GLU A 85 -26.16 -36.01 -7.15
N GLU A 86 -25.44 -35.26 -7.97
CA GLU A 86 -25.86 -34.94 -9.33
C GLU A 86 -25.74 -36.21 -10.18
N GLU A 87 -26.81 -37.00 -10.25
CA GLU A 87 -26.90 -38.10 -11.22
C GLU A 87 -26.94 -37.51 -12.63
N ARG A 88 -25.74 -37.40 -13.21
CA ARG A 88 -25.48 -37.00 -14.58
C ARG A 88 -25.92 -38.14 -15.51
N PRO A 89 -26.84 -37.90 -16.47
CA PRO A 89 -27.24 -38.89 -17.46
C PRO A 89 -26.14 -39.18 -18.49
#